data_AF-A0A235F191-F1
#
_entry.id   AF-A0A235F191-F1
#
_cell.length_a   1.000
_cell.length_b   1.000
_cell.length_c   1.000
_cell.angle_alpha   90.00
_cell.angle_beta   90.00
_cell.angle_gamma   90.00
#
_symmetry.space_group_name_H-M   'P 1'
#
loop_
_entity.id
_entity.type
_entity.pdbx_description
1 polymer ?
#
loop_
_entity_poly.entity_id
_entity_poly.type
_entity_poly.pdbx_seq_one_letter_code
_entity_poly.pdbx_strand_id
1 'polypeptide(L)'
;MTVPCLLSAWSAHEAELLRYLRHHVRPPSEAEDVLHDLFLKALRQGERFCDVNNPRAWLFEVARNVVVDRARGVRSSEPLPDDLVAPDFELPPVDSLSACLPRVLLELAAEDREAIELCDLGGMTQGRFAALKGLSLPGAKSRIQRARQRLRAQLLRSCQVQVDETGAVCCFVPRPPPA
;
A
#
# COMPACT_ATOMS: atom_id res chain seq x y z
N MET A 1 -3.25 22.22 -19.04
CA MET A 1 -3.90 23.56 -19.10
C MET A 1 -3.97 24.09 -17.68
N THR A 2 -3.26 25.16 -17.38
CA THR A 2 -3.34 25.85 -16.09
C THR A 2 -4.70 26.52 -15.96
N VAL A 3 -5.35 26.36 -14.80
CA VAL A 3 -6.70 26.88 -14.57
C VAL A 3 -6.58 28.30 -13.98
N PRO A 4 -6.99 29.37 -14.69
CA PRO A 4 -6.75 30.75 -14.24
C PRO A 4 -7.37 31.07 -12.87
N CYS A 5 -8.51 30.46 -12.54
CA CYS A 5 -9.18 30.63 -11.25
C CYS A 5 -8.31 30.13 -10.08
N LEU A 6 -7.60 29.01 -10.27
CA LEU A 6 -6.71 28.44 -9.26
C LEU A 6 -5.53 29.35 -9.00
N LEU A 7 -4.87 29.84 -10.06
CA LEU A 7 -3.72 30.72 -9.91
C LEU A 7 -4.09 32.02 -9.18
N SER A 8 -5.25 32.60 -9.49
CA SER A 8 -5.75 33.80 -8.80
C SER A 8 -6.05 33.53 -7.32
N ALA A 9 -6.70 32.41 -7.00
CA ALA A 9 -6.97 32.04 -5.61
C ALA A 9 -5.67 31.72 -4.86
N TRP A 10 -4.73 31.05 -5.52
CA TRP A 10 -3.43 30.70 -4.95
C TRP A 10 -2.62 31.94 -4.60
N SER A 11 -2.42 32.85 -5.55
CA SER A 11 -1.65 34.07 -5.32
C SER A 11 -2.23 34.95 -4.21
N ALA A 12 -3.56 34.91 -4.01
CA ALA A 12 -4.22 35.65 -2.95
C ALA A 12 -4.01 35.04 -1.55
N HIS A 13 -3.79 33.72 -1.45
CA HIS A 13 -3.84 32.98 -0.18
C HIS A 13 -2.55 32.22 0.17
N GLU A 14 -1.56 32.17 -0.72
CA GLU A 14 -0.31 31.43 -0.53
C GLU A 14 0.45 31.87 0.74
N ALA A 15 0.60 33.19 0.95
CA ALA A 15 1.35 33.72 2.09
C ALA A 15 0.68 33.39 3.45
N GLU A 16 -0.65 33.38 3.51
CA GLU A 16 -1.38 33.01 4.73
C GLU A 16 -1.39 31.50 4.97
N LEU A 17 -1.48 30.69 3.90
CA LEU A 17 -1.34 29.23 3.97
C LEU A 17 0.05 28.84 4.46
N LEU A 18 1.10 29.46 3.93
CA LEU A 18 2.48 29.21 4.38
C LEU A 18 2.66 29.54 5.85
N ARG A 19 2.10 30.66 6.32
CA ARG A 19 2.16 31.05 7.74
C ARG A 19 1.43 30.04 8.63
N TYR A 20 0.25 29.57 8.20
CA TYR A 20 -0.49 28.52 8.87
C TYR A 20 0.33 27.22 8.95
N LEU A 21 0.88 26.76 7.83
CA LEU A 21 1.67 25.53 7.76
C LEU A 21 2.94 25.60 8.60
N ARG A 22 3.67 26.73 8.59
CA ARG A 22 4.86 26.92 9.45
C ARG A 22 4.54 26.78 10.93
N HIS A 23 3.33 27.14 11.36
CA HIS A 23 2.92 26.98 12.76
C HIS A 23 2.57 25.52 13.10
N HIS A 24 1.97 24.80 12.16
CA HIS A 24 1.34 23.50 12.40
C HIS A 24 2.15 22.27 11.94
N VAL A 25 3.11 22.44 11.02
CA VAL A 25 3.99 21.37 10.54
C VAL A 25 5.27 21.31 11.39
N ARG A 26 5.81 20.10 11.57
CA ARG A 26 7.09 19.85 12.24
C ARG A 26 7.93 18.85 11.43
N PRO A 27 9.21 19.16 11.14
CA PRO A 27 9.90 20.44 11.40
C PRO A 27 9.38 21.62 10.55
N PRO A 28 9.51 22.89 11.00
CA PRO A 28 9.02 24.05 10.26
C PRO A 28 9.60 24.24 8.85
N SER A 29 10.77 23.65 8.59
CA SER A 29 11.42 23.65 7.27
C SER A 29 10.60 22.93 6.20
N GLU A 30 9.76 21.96 6.57
CA GLU A 30 8.92 21.22 5.63
C GLU A 30 7.64 21.98 5.22
N ALA A 31 7.36 23.14 5.82
CA ALA A 31 6.14 23.88 5.54
C ALA A 31 6.03 24.31 4.06
N GLU A 32 7.16 24.58 3.41
CA GLU A 32 7.21 24.96 1.99
C GLU A 32 6.93 23.76 1.08
N ASP A 33 7.44 22.58 1.41
CA ASP A 33 7.14 21.34 0.69
C ASP A 33 5.65 20.97 0.84
N VAL A 34 5.10 21.10 2.05
CA VAL A 34 3.68 20.86 2.29
C VAL A 34 2.79 21.84 1.53
N LEU A 35 3.21 23.11 1.43
CA LEU A 35 2.53 24.11 0.61
C LEU A 35 2.56 23.74 -0.88
N HIS A 36 3.71 23.25 -1.37
CA HIS A 36 3.85 22.75 -2.73
C HIS A 36 2.91 21.57 -3.03
N ASP A 37 2.86 20.58 -2.13
CA ASP A 37 1.95 19.45 -2.27
C ASP A 37 0.48 19.86 -2.30
N LEU A 38 0.12 20.88 -1.50
CA LEU A 38 -1.22 21.44 -1.50
C LEU A 38 -1.55 22.09 -2.84
N PHE A 39 -0.60 22.81 -3.45
CA PHE A 39 -0.75 23.36 -4.79
C PHE A 39 -1.01 22.26 -5.81
N LEU A 40 -0.22 21.19 -5.79
CA LEU A 40 -0.39 20.06 -6.71
C LEU A 40 -1.75 19.37 -6.53
N LYS A 41 -2.23 19.23 -5.29
CA LYS A 41 -3.57 18.69 -5.00
C LYS A 41 -4.67 19.59 -5.57
N ALA A 42 -4.54 20.91 -5.42
CA ALA A 42 -5.47 21.86 -6.01
C ALA A 42 -5.43 21.84 -7.55
N LEU A 43 -4.22 21.74 -8.13
CA LEU A 43 -4.02 21.65 -9.58
C LEU A 43 -4.66 20.40 -10.17
N ARG A 44 -4.61 19.25 -9.47
CA ARG A 44 -5.25 18.00 -9.89
C ARG A 44 -6.79 18.07 -9.92
N GLN A 45 -7.40 18.99 -9.18
CA GLN A 45 -8.85 19.21 -9.27
C GLN A 45 -9.27 19.83 -10.60
N GLY A 46 -8.34 20.52 -11.28
CA GLY A 46 -8.61 21.14 -12.57
C GLY A 46 -9.79 22.11 -12.49
N GLU A 47 -10.71 22.02 -13.45
CA GLU A 47 -11.87 22.90 -13.54
C GLU A 47 -12.82 22.80 -12.33
N ARG A 48 -12.86 21.64 -11.65
CA ARG A 48 -13.70 21.46 -10.45
C ARG A 48 -13.33 22.39 -9.31
N PHE A 49 -12.09 22.89 -9.28
CA PHE A 49 -11.69 23.91 -8.32
C PHE A 49 -12.43 25.23 -8.54
N CYS A 50 -12.72 25.60 -9.80
CA CYS A 50 -13.44 26.84 -10.10
C CYS A 50 -14.91 26.80 -9.65
N ASP A 51 -15.49 25.60 -9.51
CA ASP A 51 -16.86 25.43 -9.03
C ASP A 51 -16.97 25.56 -7.49
N VAL A 52 -15.83 25.69 -6.78
CA VAL A 52 -15.80 25.86 -5.34
C VAL A 52 -16.28 27.26 -4.96
N ASN A 53 -17.39 27.33 -4.22
CA ASN A 53 -17.98 28.59 -3.78
C ASN A 53 -17.04 29.46 -2.91
N ASN A 54 -16.18 28.82 -2.10
CA ASN A 54 -15.17 29.53 -1.29
C ASN A 54 -13.80 28.86 -1.43
N PRO A 55 -13.00 29.27 -2.43
CA PRO A 55 -11.68 28.68 -2.69
C PRO A 55 -10.73 28.79 -1.50
N ARG A 56 -10.78 29.90 -0.75
CA ARG A 56 -9.97 30.09 0.46
C ARG A 56 -10.30 29.04 1.52
N ALA A 57 -11.58 28.88 1.86
CA ALA A 57 -12.01 27.92 2.87
C ALA A 57 -11.57 26.50 2.51
N TRP A 58 -11.72 26.12 1.24
CA TRP A 58 -11.30 24.83 0.73
C TRP A 58 -9.77 24.63 0.84
N LEU A 59 -8.97 25.62 0.48
CA LEU A 59 -7.51 25.55 0.60
C LEU A 59 -7.07 25.33 2.06
N PHE A 60 -7.68 26.02 3.01
CA PHE A 60 -7.40 25.84 4.43
C PHE A 60 -7.92 24.51 4.99
N GLU A 61 -9.03 23.99 4.47
CA GLU A 61 -9.53 22.66 4.82
C GLU A 61 -8.55 21.57 4.37
N VAL A 62 -8.06 21.66 3.12
CA VAL A 62 -7.04 20.75 2.60
C VAL A 62 -5.73 20.89 3.39
N ALA A 63 -5.29 22.10 3.71
CA ALA A 63 -4.11 22.34 4.53
C ALA A 63 -4.23 21.66 5.90
N ARG A 64 -5.38 21.83 6.56
CA ARG A 64 -5.68 21.20 7.85
C ARG A 64 -5.66 19.67 7.75
N ASN A 65 -6.25 19.10 6.71
CA ASN A 65 -6.25 17.65 6.50
C ASN A 65 -4.83 17.12 6.34
N VAL A 66 -3.99 17.81 5.55
CA VAL A 66 -2.58 17.43 5.40
C VAL A 66 -1.80 17.49 6.71
N VAL A 67 -2.01 18.54 7.52
CA VAL A 67 -1.41 18.65 8.85
C VAL A 67 -1.84 17.49 9.75
N VAL A 68 -3.14 17.18 9.78
CA VAL A 68 -3.70 16.10 10.62
C VAL A 68 -3.19 14.74 10.15
N ASP A 69 -3.15 14.49 8.85
CA ASP A 69 -2.65 13.25 8.26
C ASP A 69 -1.17 13.06 8.57
N ARG A 70 -0.35 14.14 8.46
CA ARG A 70 1.07 14.10 8.84
C ARG A 70 1.22 13.81 10.33
N ALA A 71 0.45 14.49 11.18
CA ALA A 71 0.46 14.25 12.64
C ALA A 71 0.03 12.81 13.02
N ARG A 72 -0.91 12.21 12.28
CA ARG A 72 -1.31 10.80 12.45
C ARG A 72 -0.29 9.82 11.85
N GLY A 73 0.42 10.25 10.81
CA GLY A 73 1.45 9.50 10.10
C GLY A 73 2.84 9.57 10.74
N VAL A 74 3.04 10.42 11.76
CA VAL A 74 4.26 10.40 12.60
C VAL A 74 4.25 9.16 13.49
N ARG A 75 4.42 7.97 12.89
CA ARG A 75 5.38 7.01 13.43
C ARG A 75 6.74 7.64 13.13
N SER A 76 7.47 7.95 14.19
CA SER A 76 8.81 8.57 14.17
C SER A 76 9.61 8.15 12.93
N SER A 77 9.72 9.05 11.95
CA SER A 77 10.76 8.92 10.94
C SER A 77 11.93 9.72 11.46
N GLU A 78 12.87 9.04 12.12
CA GLU A 78 14.13 9.67 12.47
C GLU A 78 14.92 9.92 11.18
N PRO A 79 15.56 11.10 11.04
CA PRO A 79 16.48 11.33 9.94
C PRO A 79 17.59 10.28 10.01
N LEU A 80 17.81 9.58 8.90
CA LEU A 80 18.88 8.60 8.81
C LEU A 80 20.23 9.34 8.86
N PRO A 81 21.14 9.01 9.80
CA PRO A 81 22.54 9.42 9.72
C PRO A 81 23.14 9.22 8.32
N ASP A 82 23.91 10.18 7.82
CA ASP A 82 24.60 10.08 6.51
C ASP A 82 25.64 8.95 6.47
N ASP A 83 26.05 8.44 7.63
CA ASP A 83 26.96 7.32 7.84
C ASP A 83 26.23 5.99 8.12
N LEU A 84 24.91 5.92 7.88
CA LEU A 84 24.19 4.65 7.88
C LEU A 84 24.72 3.75 6.76
N VAL A 85 25.61 2.85 7.15
CA VAL A 85 25.89 1.64 6.39
C VAL A 85 24.55 0.92 6.28
N ALA A 86 24.09 0.70 5.04
CA ALA A 86 22.92 -0.13 4.82
C ALA A 86 23.17 -1.46 5.57
N PRO A 87 22.28 -1.88 6.48
CA PRO A 87 22.34 -3.26 6.90
C PRO A 87 22.30 -4.10 5.63
N ASP A 88 23.14 -5.13 5.53
CA ASP A 88 22.93 -6.15 4.50
C ASP A 88 21.47 -6.53 4.61
N PHE A 89 20.67 -6.11 3.63
CA PHE A 89 19.29 -6.52 3.52
C PHE A 89 19.37 -8.00 3.18
N GLU A 90 19.53 -8.85 4.20
CA GLU A 90 19.05 -10.20 4.13
C GLU A 90 17.56 -10.05 3.84
N LEU A 91 17.21 -10.21 2.56
CA LEU A 91 15.83 -10.30 2.11
C LEU A 91 15.10 -11.15 3.15
N PRO A 92 14.02 -10.64 3.77
CA PRO A 92 13.21 -11.42 4.68
C PRO A 92 13.03 -12.83 4.10
N PRO A 93 13.17 -13.92 4.87
CA PRO A 93 13.04 -15.28 4.35
C PRO A 93 11.75 -15.52 3.54
N VAL A 94 10.72 -14.70 3.76
CA VAL A 94 9.48 -14.67 2.96
C VAL A 94 9.67 -14.14 1.52
N ASP A 95 10.59 -13.21 1.28
CA ASP A 95 10.85 -12.62 -0.04
C ASP A 95 11.69 -13.56 -0.92
N SER A 96 12.55 -14.38 -0.30
CA SER A 96 13.29 -15.44 -1.00
C SER A 96 12.42 -16.69 -1.32
N LEU A 97 11.26 -16.84 -0.67
CA LEU A 97 10.23 -17.86 -0.96
C LEU A 97 9.53 -17.68 -2.32
N SER A 98 9.70 -16.51 -2.95
CA SER A 98 9.15 -16.19 -4.28
C SER A 98 9.56 -17.20 -5.37
N ALA A 99 10.76 -17.77 -5.30
CA ALA A 99 11.22 -18.80 -6.25
C ALA A 99 10.55 -20.17 -6.07
N CYS A 100 9.94 -20.41 -4.90
CA CYS A 100 9.28 -21.65 -4.52
C CYS A 100 7.78 -21.64 -4.89
N LEU A 101 7.13 -20.48 -4.77
CA LEU A 101 5.69 -20.34 -4.94
C LEU A 101 5.17 -20.80 -6.32
N PRO A 102 5.76 -20.41 -7.48
CA PRO A 102 5.27 -20.85 -8.79
C PRO A 102 5.26 -22.37 -8.95
N ARG A 103 6.27 -23.05 -8.42
CA ARG A 103 6.39 -24.51 -8.49
C ARG A 103 5.33 -25.19 -7.63
N VAL A 104 5.15 -24.71 -6.39
CA VAL A 104 4.17 -25.27 -5.46
C VAL A 104 2.73 -25.03 -5.94
N LEU A 105 2.45 -23.90 -6.59
CA LEU A 105 1.14 -23.65 -7.19
C LEU A 105 0.79 -24.69 -8.27
N LEU A 106 1.77 -25.13 -9.06
CA LEU A 106 1.56 -26.18 -10.08
C LEU A 106 1.27 -27.55 -9.48
N GLU A 107 1.70 -27.80 -8.23
CA GLU A 107 1.45 -29.06 -7.50
C GLU A 107 0.05 -29.10 -6.85
N LEU A 108 -0.65 -27.96 -6.77
CA LEU A 108 -2.03 -27.91 -6.27
C LEU A 108 -3.03 -28.42 -7.31
N ALA A 109 -4.18 -28.92 -6.83
CA ALA A 109 -5.31 -29.18 -7.70
C ALA A 109 -5.71 -27.90 -8.45
N ALA A 110 -6.09 -28.01 -9.72
CA ALA A 110 -6.40 -26.86 -10.57
C ALA A 110 -7.42 -25.90 -9.93
N GLU A 111 -8.40 -26.48 -9.24
CA GLU A 111 -9.42 -25.77 -8.48
C GLU A 111 -8.90 -24.92 -7.32
N ASP A 112 -7.88 -25.43 -6.61
CA ASP A 112 -7.24 -24.75 -5.48
C ASP A 112 -6.27 -23.68 -6.01
N ARG A 113 -5.47 -24.01 -7.04
CA ARG A 113 -4.56 -23.07 -7.69
C ARG A 113 -5.29 -21.84 -8.20
N GLU A 114 -6.37 -22.04 -8.95
CA GLU A 114 -7.16 -20.95 -9.53
C GLU A 114 -7.78 -20.03 -8.45
N ALA A 115 -8.22 -20.61 -7.32
CA ALA A 115 -8.74 -19.82 -6.21
C ALA A 115 -7.67 -18.90 -5.61
N ILE A 116 -6.44 -19.41 -5.43
CA ILE A 116 -5.30 -18.62 -4.94
C ILE A 116 -4.89 -17.55 -5.97
N GLU A 117 -4.76 -17.93 -7.24
CA GLU A 117 -4.35 -17.02 -8.31
C GLU A 117 -5.32 -15.85 -8.47
N LEU A 118 -6.63 -16.10 -8.48
CA LEU A 118 -7.60 -15.02 -8.67
C LEU A 118 -7.79 -14.18 -7.40
N CYS A 119 -7.92 -14.80 -6.23
CA CYS A 119 -8.25 -14.06 -5.01
C CYS A 119 -7.04 -13.51 -4.27
N ASP A 120 -6.02 -14.34 -4.03
CA ASP A 120 -4.87 -13.97 -3.20
C ASP A 120 -3.80 -13.21 -4.00
N LEU A 121 -3.54 -13.62 -5.26
CA LEU A 121 -2.56 -12.95 -6.14
C LEU A 121 -3.20 -11.87 -7.02
N GLY A 122 -4.37 -12.14 -7.59
CA GLY A 122 -5.08 -11.23 -8.50
C GLY A 122 -6.00 -10.21 -7.80
N GLY A 123 -6.12 -10.26 -6.47
CA GLY A 123 -6.93 -9.33 -5.69
C GLY A 123 -8.45 -9.41 -5.93
N MET A 124 -8.93 -10.48 -6.58
CA MET A 124 -10.36 -10.69 -6.81
C MET A 124 -11.10 -10.91 -5.49
N THR A 125 -12.19 -10.19 -5.26
CA THR A 125 -13.01 -10.40 -4.07
C THR A 125 -13.64 -11.80 -4.08
N GLN A 126 -13.77 -12.40 -2.91
CA GLN A 126 -14.34 -13.74 -2.75
C GLN A 126 -15.80 -13.82 -3.23
N GLY A 127 -16.55 -12.70 -3.16
CA GLY A 127 -17.91 -12.61 -3.70
C GLY A 127 -17.94 -12.62 -5.24
N ARG A 128 -16.98 -11.95 -5.88
CA ARG A 128 -16.83 -12.00 -7.34
C ARG A 128 -16.39 -13.39 -7.80
N PHE A 129 -15.49 -14.03 -7.06
CA PHE A 129 -15.09 -15.42 -7.30
C PHE A 129 -16.27 -16.38 -7.15
N ALA A 130 -17.12 -16.19 -6.13
CA ALA A 130 -18.33 -16.99 -5.94
C ALA A 130 -19.27 -16.89 -7.16
N ALA A 131 -19.55 -15.66 -7.62
CA ALA A 131 -20.38 -15.42 -8.81
C ALA A 131 -19.76 -16.05 -10.07
N LEU A 132 -18.46 -15.89 -10.27
CA LEU A 132 -17.73 -16.47 -11.41
C LEU A 132 -17.81 -18.00 -11.45
N LYS A 133 -17.81 -18.64 -10.28
CA LYS A 133 -17.82 -20.11 -10.14
C LYS A 133 -19.20 -20.71 -9.92
N GLY A 134 -20.26 -19.90 -9.90
CA GLY A 134 -21.62 -20.37 -9.60
C GLY A 134 -21.75 -20.95 -8.18
N LEU A 135 -20.96 -20.45 -7.23
CA LEU A 135 -20.94 -20.90 -5.84
C LEU A 135 -21.68 -19.91 -4.93
N SER A 136 -22.16 -20.39 -3.79
CA SER A 136 -22.56 -19.51 -2.70
C SER A 136 -21.33 -18.81 -2.08
N LEU A 137 -21.51 -17.61 -1.52
CA LEU A 137 -20.42 -16.89 -0.84
C LEU A 137 -19.76 -17.72 0.28
N PRO A 138 -20.50 -18.43 1.16
CA PRO A 138 -19.90 -19.34 2.14
C PRO A 138 -19.12 -20.50 1.49
N GLY A 139 -19.62 -21.03 0.37
CA GLY A 139 -18.94 -22.07 -0.39
C GLY A 139 -17.60 -21.61 -0.97
N ALA A 140 -17.57 -20.42 -1.56
CA ALA A 140 -16.35 -19.77 -2.05
C ALA A 140 -15.34 -19.51 -0.90
N LYS A 141 -15.81 -18.97 0.23
CA LYS A 141 -14.98 -18.76 1.43
C LYS A 141 -14.32 -20.06 1.91
N SER A 142 -15.11 -21.12 2.04
CA SER A 142 -14.63 -22.44 2.47
C SER A 142 -13.63 -23.03 1.48
N ARG A 143 -13.86 -22.86 0.17
CA ARG A 143 -12.95 -23.33 -0.88
C ARG A 143 -11.61 -22.62 -0.83
N ILE A 144 -11.62 -21.28 -0.77
CA ILE A 144 -10.39 -20.46 -0.68
C ILE A 144 -9.61 -20.79 0.61
N GLN A 145 -10.29 -20.94 1.74
CA GLN A 145 -9.63 -21.31 3.00
C GLN A 145 -8.93 -22.68 2.90
N ARG A 146 -9.60 -23.68 2.31
CA ARG A 146 -9.00 -25.01 2.09
C ARG A 146 -7.83 -24.97 1.10
N ALA A 147 -7.95 -24.18 0.04
CA ALA A 147 -6.85 -23.95 -0.91
C ALA A 147 -5.62 -23.36 -0.20
N ARG A 148 -5.81 -22.35 0.66
CA ARG A 148 -4.72 -21.74 1.46
C ARG A 148 -4.06 -22.75 2.42
N GLN A 149 -4.86 -23.60 3.08
CA GLN A 149 -4.33 -24.66 3.95
C GLN A 149 -3.49 -25.68 3.18
N ARG A 150 -3.95 -26.08 1.99
CA ARG A 150 -3.21 -27.01 1.11
C ARG A 150 -1.93 -26.39 0.57
N LEU A 151 -1.99 -25.13 0.14
CA LEU A 151 -0.80 -24.37 -0.27
C LEU A 151 0.23 -24.32 0.86
N ARG A 152 -0.19 -23.98 2.09
CA ARG A 152 0.69 -23.98 3.27
C ARG A 152 1.32 -25.35 3.49
N ALA A 153 0.53 -26.42 3.48
CA ALA A 153 1.03 -27.78 3.68
C ALA A 153 2.04 -28.18 2.61
N GLN A 154 1.83 -27.77 1.36
CA GLN A 154 2.74 -28.06 0.26
C GLN A 154 4.04 -27.24 0.35
N LEU A 155 3.96 -25.96 0.73
CA LEU A 155 5.14 -25.12 0.98
C LEU A 155 6.01 -25.70 2.09
N LEU A 156 5.41 -26.16 3.19
CA LEU A 156 6.13 -26.81 4.30
C LEU A 156 6.86 -28.08 3.84
N ARG A 157 6.25 -28.91 2.98
CA ARG A 157 6.85 -30.16 2.48
C ARG A 157 7.90 -29.94 1.38
N SER A 158 7.58 -29.11 0.39
CA SER A 158 8.38 -28.98 -0.82
C SER A 158 9.54 -27.99 -0.68
N CYS A 159 9.38 -26.96 0.17
CA CYS A 159 10.40 -25.93 0.40
C CYS A 159 10.98 -25.94 1.82
N GLN A 160 10.62 -26.95 2.63
CA GLN A 160 11.10 -27.12 4.01
C GLN A 160 11.00 -25.83 4.83
N VAL A 161 9.91 -25.09 4.63
CA VAL A 161 9.66 -23.82 5.30
C VAL A 161 9.51 -24.08 6.80
N GLN A 162 10.32 -23.43 7.62
CA GLN A 162 10.16 -23.42 9.07
C GLN A 162 9.42 -22.15 9.48
N VAL A 163 8.49 -22.30 10.43
CA VAL A 163 7.72 -21.19 11.00
C VAL A 163 8.01 -21.08 12.49
N ASP A 164 8.08 -19.85 13.02
CA ASP A 164 8.23 -19.61 14.45
C ASP A 164 6.92 -19.84 15.21
N GLU A 165 7.00 -19.66 16.53
CA GLU A 165 5.89 -19.69 17.47
C GLU A 165 4.78 -18.66 17.15
N THR A 166 5.09 -17.60 16.38
CA THR A 166 4.12 -16.60 15.93
C THR A 166 3.46 -16.95 14.60
N GLY A 167 3.95 -18.00 13.93
CA GLY A 167 3.49 -18.45 12.62
C GLY A 167 4.15 -17.72 11.44
N ALA A 168 5.15 -16.86 11.69
CA ALA A 168 5.96 -16.22 10.66
C ALA A 168 7.06 -17.18 10.16
N VAL A 169 7.51 -16.99 8.92
CA VAL A 169 8.54 -17.86 8.31
C VAL A 169 9.91 -17.48 8.83
N CYS A 170 10.61 -18.43 9.47
CA CYS A 170 11.97 -18.23 10.00
C CYS A 170 13.06 -18.51 8.97
N CYS A 171 12.89 -19.58 8.19
CA CYS A 171 13.84 -20.00 7.17
C CYS A 171 13.19 -21.02 6.23
N PHE A 172 13.79 -21.26 5.07
CA PHE A 172 13.39 -22.34 4.16
C PHE A 172 14.60 -22.79 3.34
N VAL A 173 14.58 -24.04 2.88
CA VAL A 173 15.60 -24.59 1.98
C VAL A 173 14.92 -24.90 0.65
N PRO A 174 15.14 -24.09 -0.41
CA PRO A 174 14.53 -24.37 -1.69
C PRO A 174 15.01 -25.71 -2.22
N ARG A 175 14.08 -26.57 -2.67
CA ARG A 175 14.45 -27.78 -3.42
C ARG A 175 15.25 -27.36 -4.67
N PRO A 176 16.39 -28.03 -4.97
CA PRO A 176 17.10 -27.78 -6.21
C PRO A 176 16.17 -27.95 -7.41
N PRO A 177 16.35 -27.16 -8.49
CA PRO A 177 15.55 -27.33 -9.70
C PRO A 177 15.67 -28.78 -10.22
N PRO A 178 14.61 -29.34 -10.83
CA PRO A 178 14.73 -30.63 -11.51
C PRO A 178 15.84 -30.55 -12.57
N ALA A 179 16.63 -31.63 -12.68
CA ALA A 179 17.68 -31.78 -13.68
C ALA A 179 17.13 -31.77 -15.12
#